data_AF-A0AA37USM7-F1
#
_entry.id   AF-A0AA37USM7-F1
#
_cell.length_a   1.000
_cell.length_b   1.000
_cell.length_c   1.000
_cell.angle_alpha   90.00
_cell.angle_beta   90.00
_cell.angle_gamma   90.00
#
_symmetry.space_group_name_H-M   'P 1'
#
loop_
_entity.id
_entity.type
_entity.pdbx_description
1 polymer ?
#
loop_
_entity_poly.entity_id
_entity_poly.type
_entity_poly.pdbx_seq_one_letter_code
_entity_poly.pdbx_strand_id
1 'polypeptide(L)'
;MCSTAASCLVLQVLLYLLNTDQANLGGKIRFIFFGLSWPICAWLYYYFLEMKGRNYAEIQEMFNNRVPARKFKSHVCEVGIVCQGEKKLQEEA
;
A
#
# COMPACT_ATOMS: atom_id res chain seq x y z
N MET A 1 -11.03 17.43 -1.71
CA MET A 1 -11.59 18.36 -0.71
C MET A 1 -11.61 17.73 0.69
N CYS A 2 -12.14 16.52 0.87
CA CYS A 2 -12.22 15.87 2.19
C CYS A 2 -10.85 15.60 2.86
N SER A 3 -9.84 15.20 2.07
CA SER A 3 -8.49 14.96 2.61
C SER A 3 -7.86 16.21 3.23
N THR A 4 -8.08 17.39 2.61
CA THR A 4 -7.51 18.65 3.10
C THR A 4 -8.19 19.10 4.39
N ALA A 5 -9.50 18.91 4.51
CA ALA A 5 -10.25 19.22 5.73
C ALA A 5 -9.80 18.36 6.92
N ALA A 6 -9.58 17.05 6.69
CA ALA A 6 -9.06 16.15 7.72
C ALA A 6 -7.67 16.59 8.21
N SER A 7 -6.77 16.97 7.31
CA SER A 7 -5.43 17.44 7.68
C SER A 7 -5.46 18.71 8.54
N CYS A 8 -6.33 19.68 8.21
CA CYS A 8 -6.47 20.90 9.02
C CYS A 8 -6.97 20.60 10.44
N LEU A 9 -7.94 19.70 10.58
CA LEU A 9 -8.47 19.29 11.89
C LEU A 9 -7.39 18.61 12.75
N VAL A 10 -6.59 17.73 12.15
CA VAL A 10 -5.49 17.05 12.86
C VAL A 10 -4.45 18.05 13.37
N LEU A 11 -4.07 19.04 12.57
CA LEU A 11 -3.09 20.06 12.96
C LEU A 11 -3.62 20.95 14.09
N GLN A 12 -4.89 21.35 14.05
CA GLN A 12 -5.50 22.18 15.10
C GLN A 12 -5.58 21.44 16.45
N VAL A 13 -6.00 20.17 16.43
CA VAL A 13 -6.11 19.34 17.63
C VAL A 13 -4.73 19.00 18.20
N LEU A 14 -3.73 18.82 17.35
CA LEU A 14 -2.35 18.54 17.79
C LEU A 14 -1.75 19.72 18.57
N LEU A 15 -1.95 20.96 18.12
CA LEU A 15 -1.51 22.14 18.88
C LEU A 15 -2.19 22.23 20.26
N TYR A 16 -3.46 21.85 20.35
CA TYR A 16 -4.18 21.84 21.64
C TYR A 16 -3.66 20.76 22.59
N LEU A 17 -3.34 19.57 22.08
CA LEU A 17 -2.83 18.46 22.87
C LEU A 17 -1.38 18.66 23.37
N LEU A 18 -0.57 19.46 22.65
CA LEU A 18 0.82 19.73 22.98
C LEU A 18 1.02 20.92 23.92
N ASN A 19 0.05 21.83 24.02
CA ASN A 19 0.15 22.99 24.91
C ASN A 19 0.16 22.55 26.39
N THR A 20 1.12 23.10 27.13
CA THR A 20 1.39 22.80 28.54
C THR A 20 0.24 23.21 29.46
N ASP A 21 -0.51 24.24 29.07
CA ASP A 21 -1.62 24.86 29.80
C ASP A 21 -2.97 24.15 29.55
N GLN A 22 -2.98 23.23 28.58
CA GLN A 22 -4.15 22.46 28.16
C GLN A 22 -3.91 20.97 28.48
N ALA A 23 -4.41 20.05 27.66
CA ALA A 23 -4.48 18.62 27.97
C ALA A 23 -3.13 17.92 28.29
N ASN A 24 -1.97 18.57 28.07
CA ASN A 24 -0.63 18.18 28.53
C ASN A 24 -0.34 16.67 28.38
N LEU A 25 -0.70 16.10 27.23
CA LEU A 25 -0.49 14.66 26.99
C LEU A 25 0.96 14.33 26.66
N GLY A 26 1.84 15.32 26.52
CA GLY A 26 3.28 15.16 26.31
C GLY A 26 3.58 14.07 25.28
N GLY A 27 4.48 13.14 25.61
CA GLY A 27 4.86 12.02 24.73
C GLY A 27 3.78 10.95 24.50
N LYS A 28 2.69 10.94 25.29
CA LYS A 28 1.64 9.89 25.19
C LYS A 28 0.72 10.07 23.98
N ILE A 29 0.74 11.25 23.35
CA ILE A 29 0.06 11.55 22.07
C ILE A 29 0.34 10.50 21.00
N ARG A 30 1.57 9.98 20.97
CA ARG A 30 1.99 8.99 19.97
C ARG A 30 1.17 7.72 20.03
N PHE A 31 0.66 7.32 21.21
CA PHE A 31 -0.19 6.13 21.34
C PHE A 31 -1.55 6.29 20.66
N ILE A 32 -2.11 7.51 20.63
CA ILE A 32 -3.40 7.79 19.98
C ILE A 32 -3.23 7.72 18.47
N PHE A 33 -2.22 8.39 17.93
CA PHE A 33 -1.91 8.37 16.49
C PHE A 33 -1.46 6.98 16.04
N PHE A 34 -0.64 6.30 16.83
CA PHE A 34 -0.23 4.93 16.55
C PHE A 34 -1.43 3.98 16.56
N GLY A 35 -2.31 4.09 17.56
CA GLY A 35 -3.52 3.29 17.69
C GLY A 35 -4.50 3.46 16.52
N LEU A 36 -4.60 4.67 15.95
CA LEU A 36 -5.40 4.90 14.74
C LEU A 36 -4.69 4.39 13.47
N SER A 37 -3.36 4.51 13.40
CA SER A 37 -2.59 4.06 12.23
C SER A 37 -2.55 2.54 12.09
N TRP A 38 -2.51 1.80 13.21
CA TRP A 38 -2.35 0.36 13.23
C TRP A 38 -3.47 -0.42 12.51
N PRO A 39 -4.78 -0.16 12.72
CA PRO A 39 -5.84 -0.83 11.96
C PRO A 39 -5.81 -0.48 10.47
N ILE A 40 -5.41 0.74 10.12
CA ILE A 40 -5.27 1.16 8.71
C ILE A 40 -4.11 0.40 8.05
N CYS A 41 -2.98 0.28 8.75
CA CYS A 41 -1.84 -0.52 8.29
C CYS A 41 -2.19 -2.01 8.19
N ALA A 42 -2.93 -2.57 9.15
CA ALA A 42 -3.40 -3.95 9.10
C ALA A 42 -4.34 -4.17 7.90
N TRP A 43 -5.29 -3.25 7.69
CA TRP A 43 -6.18 -3.27 6.53
C TRP A 43 -5.39 -3.22 5.22
N LEU A 44 -4.45 -2.27 5.10
CA LEU A 44 -3.57 -2.17 3.95
C LEU A 44 -2.77 -3.46 3.75
N TYR A 45 -2.26 -4.08 4.82
CA TYR A 45 -1.54 -5.34 4.71
C TYR A 45 -2.42 -6.50 4.19
N TYR A 46 -3.71 -6.53 4.51
CA TYR A 46 -4.63 -7.55 4.00
C TYR A 46 -5.09 -7.31 2.56
N TYR A 47 -5.35 -6.05 2.20
CA TYR A 47 -5.94 -5.70 0.90
C TYR A 47 -4.95 -5.22 -0.15
N PHE A 48 -3.82 -4.66 0.25
CA PHE A 48 -2.81 -4.13 -0.66
C PHE A 48 -1.96 -5.28 -1.19
N LEU A 49 -2.10 -5.53 -2.48
CA LEU A 49 -1.45 -6.62 -3.18
C LEU A 49 -0.11 -6.15 -3.72
N GLU A 50 0.90 -7.01 -3.63
CA GLU A 50 2.24 -6.72 -4.12
C GLU A 50 2.24 -6.82 -5.67
N MET A 51 1.96 -5.71 -6.37
CA MET A 51 1.93 -5.63 -7.84
C MET A 51 3.27 -5.15 -8.45
N LYS A 52 4.30 -4.97 -7.64
CA LYS A 52 5.57 -4.35 -8.07
C LYS A 52 6.35 -5.30 -9.00
N GLY A 53 6.68 -4.82 -10.20
CA GLY A 53 7.62 -5.49 -11.12
C GLY A 53 7.02 -6.59 -12.01
N ARG A 54 5.70 -6.66 -12.15
CA ARG A 54 5.01 -7.59 -13.07
C ARG A 54 4.40 -6.84 -14.24
N ASN A 55 4.32 -7.50 -15.40
CA ASN A 55 3.68 -6.94 -16.59
C ASN A 55 2.15 -7.01 -16.45
N TYR A 56 1.42 -6.07 -17.05
CA TYR A 56 -0.06 -6.01 -16.99
C TYR A 56 -0.70 -7.31 -17.50
N ALA A 57 -0.12 -7.93 -18.53
CA ALA A 57 -0.62 -9.19 -19.08
C ALA A 57 -0.49 -10.37 -18.09
N GLU A 58 0.62 -10.44 -17.33
CA GLU A 58 0.82 -11.46 -16.29
C GLU A 58 -0.17 -11.28 -15.13
N ILE A 59 -0.43 -10.02 -14.75
CA ILE A 59 -1.38 -9.68 -13.68
C ILE A 59 -2.78 -10.13 -14.07
N GLN A 60 -3.19 -9.89 -15.33
CA GLN A 60 -4.50 -10.29 -15.82
C GLN A 60 -4.67 -11.82 -15.82
N GLU A 61 -3.63 -12.58 -16.19
CA GLU A 61 -3.61 -14.04 -16.12
C GLU A 61 -3.80 -14.53 -14.67
N MET A 62 -3.09 -13.92 -13.72
CA MET A 62 -3.22 -14.24 -12.29
C MET A 62 -4.62 -13.97 -11.73
N PHE A 63 -5.28 -12.89 -12.16
CA PHE A 63 -6.66 -12.60 -11.80
C PHE A 63 -7.63 -13.63 -12.40
N ASN A 64 -7.40 -14.06 -13.65
CA ASN A 64 -8.21 -15.07 -14.31
C ASN A 64 -8.09 -16.44 -13.62
N ASN A 65 -6.87 -16.80 -13.20
CA ASN A 65 -6.55 -18.01 -12.45
C ASN A 65 -6.96 -17.93 -10.97
N ARG A 66 -7.56 -16.81 -10.52
CA ARG A 66 -7.98 -16.54 -9.14
C ARG A 66 -6.90 -16.87 -8.11
N VAL A 67 -5.65 -16.55 -8.42
CA VAL A 67 -4.54 -16.79 -7.51
C VAL A 67 -4.75 -15.91 -6.27
N PRO A 68 -4.65 -16.45 -5.05
CA PRO A 68 -4.75 -15.63 -3.86
C PRO A 68 -3.61 -14.60 -3.90
N ALA A 69 -3.97 -13.34 -3.73
CA ALA A 69 -3.11 -12.23 -4.11
C ALA A 69 -1.81 -12.09 -3.29
N ARG A 70 -1.66 -12.86 -2.20
CA ARG A 70 -0.41 -13.02 -1.45
C ARG A 70 0.59 -13.98 -2.09
N LYS A 71 0.17 -14.76 -3.09
CA LYS A 71 1.02 -15.71 -3.83
C LYS A 71 1.47 -15.18 -5.19
N PHE A 72 1.13 -13.94 -5.55
CA PHE A 72 1.52 -13.32 -6.82
C PHE A 72 3.05 -13.28 -7.01
N LYS A 73 3.82 -13.15 -5.92
CA LYS A 73 5.29 -13.17 -5.99
C LYS A 73 5.84 -14.50 -6.48
N SER A 74 5.28 -15.62 -6.01
CA SER A 74 5.76 -16.97 -6.31
C SER A 74 5.06 -17.61 -7.52
N HIS A 75 4.08 -16.95 -8.11
CA HIS A 75 3.38 -17.47 -9.28
C HIS A 75 4.21 -17.23 -10.54
N VAL A 76 4.44 -18.29 -11.30
CA VAL A 76 5.09 -18.24 -12.61
C VAL A 76 3.98 -18.20 -13.64
N CYS A 77 3.89 -17.09 -14.37
CA CYS A 77 2.91 -16.90 -15.45
C CYS A 77 3.54 -17.34 -16.76
N GLU A 78 2.76 -17.98 -17.61
CA GLU A 78 3.24 -18.46 -18.91
C GLU A 78 3.48 -17.28 -19.86
N VAL A 79 2.65 -16.24 -19.77
CA VAL A 79 2.75 -15.01 -20.58
C VAL A 79 4.07 -14.27 -20.34
N GLY A 80 4.62 -14.32 -19.13
CA GLY A 80 5.91 -13.71 -18.81
C GLY A 80 7.07 -14.31 -19.61
N ILE A 81 7.02 -15.62 -19.87
CA ILE A 81 8.05 -16.37 -20.59
C ILE A 81 7.98 -16.02 -22.08
N VAL A 82 6.79 -15.93 -22.65
CA VAL A 82 6.56 -15.56 -24.05
C VAL A 82 7.02 -14.12 -24.32
N CYS A 83 6.62 -13.15 -23.49
CA CYS A 83 7.06 -11.76 -23.64
C CYS A 83 8.58 -11.58 -23.44
N GLN A 84 9.23 -12.41 -22.60
CA GLN A 84 10.69 -12.41 -22.51
C GLN A 84 11.35 -13.01 -23.75
N GLY A 85 10.77 -14.07 -24.32
CA GLY A 85 11.23 -14.68 -25.56
C GLY A 85 11.13 -13.73 -26.76
N GLU A 86 10.01 -13.03 -26.91
CA GLU A 86 9.81 -12.04 -27.99
C GLU A 86 10.80 -10.88 -27.91
N LYS A 87 11.12 -10.39 -26.71
CA LYS A 87 12.12 -9.33 -26.53
C LYS A 87 13.52 -9.79 -26.93
N LYS A 88 13.89 -11.03 -26.62
CA LYS A 88 15.19 -11.57 -27.02
C LYS A 88 15.29 -11.80 -28.53
N LEU A 89 14.20 -12.26 -29.17
CA LEU A 89 14.15 -12.43 -30.62
C LEU A 89 14.26 -11.08 -31.35
N GLN A 90 13.60 -10.02 -30.86
CA GLN A 90 13.69 -8.68 -31.46
C GLN A 90 15.01 -7.96 -31.21
N GLU A 91 15.80 -8.39 -30.22
CA GLU A 91 17.14 -7.84 -29.96
C GLU A 91 18.23 -8.59 -30.76
N GLU A 92 17.96 -9.83 -31.18
CA GLU A 92 18.84 -10.64 -32.04
C GLU A 92 18.54 -10.52 -33.56
N ALA A 93 17.55 -9.70 -33.95
CA ALA A 93 17.15 -9.45 -35.35
C ALA A 93 17.47 -8.01 -35.79
#